data_AF-A0A4Q3CA60-F1
#
_entry.id   AF-A0A4Q3CA60-F1
#
_cell.length_a   1.000
_cell.length_b   1.000
_cell.length_c   1.000
_cell.angle_alpha   90.00
_cell.angle_beta   90.00
_cell.angle_gamma   90.00
#
_symmetry.space_group_name_H-M   'P 1'
#
loop_
_entity.id
_entity.type
_entity.pdbx_description
1 polymer ?
#
loop_
_entity_poly.entity_id
_entity_poly.type
_entity_poly.pdbx_seq_one_letter_code
_entity_poly.pdbx_strand_id
1 'polypeptide(L)'
;KHIYEAIVQLFNDTQPIDLLTVSAQLKKNAKLELAGGDFYLIQLTQKISSSAHIEFHSRIILQKFIQRSLIRISAEITEEAYDETTDVFDLLDKAESKLYEVTQGNIKRSSETAQSLVIQAKKRIEEIAGKEGLSGVATGFHDLDKLTSGWQPSDLIIIAARPGMGKCLGKGTNVLMHDGSLKKVEDVITGDLLMGDDSAPRRVLSIARGRENMYWVHQNKAMSYRVNESHILSLKRSRNEGPHKKGDVLNITVKDYLEKSDKFKSNYKGYKVAVEFDEKPLPLEPYYLGLWLGDGHSYSQRITNTDPEVIAYLQEYADSMECELVTYEQAERTNNYGIVKRNKAISESFYINIQQELRALNLLKNKHIPNDFLINSKQNRLQLLAGIIDADGYYTADFNCFE
;
A
#
# COMPACT_ATOMS: atom_id res chain seq x y z
N LYS A 1 42.66 -1.87 40.34
CA LYS A 1 41.69 -1.55 41.43
C LYS A 1 41.99 -0.18 42.04
N HIS A 2 43.15 0.03 42.66
CA HIS A 2 43.50 1.29 43.34
C HIS A 2 43.45 2.56 42.47
N ILE A 3 43.84 2.46 41.20
CA ILE A 3 43.74 3.58 40.25
C ILE A 3 42.28 3.99 40.04
N TYR A 4 41.37 3.04 39.84
CA TYR A 4 39.94 3.32 39.67
C TYR A 4 39.30 3.86 40.96
N GLU A 5 39.69 3.33 42.13
CA GLU A 5 39.25 3.86 43.44
C GLU A 5 39.65 5.34 43.60
N ALA A 6 40.88 5.69 43.25
CA ALA A 6 41.35 7.07 43.31
C ALA A 6 40.58 7.99 42.35
N ILE A 7 40.29 7.52 41.13
CA ILE A 7 39.46 8.25 40.16
C ILE A 7 38.05 8.49 40.69
N VAL A 8 37.40 7.48 41.27
CA VAL A 8 36.05 7.60 41.85
C VAL A 8 36.05 8.56 43.04
N GLN A 9 37.09 8.54 43.87
CA GLN A 9 37.23 9.48 44.98
C GLN A 9 37.35 10.91 44.49
N LEU A 10 38.23 11.18 43.51
CA LEU A 10 38.37 12.51 42.89
C LEU A 10 37.05 12.98 42.25
N PHE A 11 36.32 12.06 41.61
CA PHE A 11 35.00 12.34 41.04
C PHE A 11 33.99 12.78 42.10
N ASN A 12 33.90 12.05 43.21
CA ASN A 12 33.01 12.38 44.33
C ASN A 12 33.38 13.71 45.00
N ASP A 13 34.69 14.01 45.06
CA ASP A 13 35.21 15.26 45.59
C ASP A 13 35.12 16.42 44.57
N THR A 14 34.51 16.19 43.40
CA THR A 14 34.37 17.16 42.29
C THR A 14 35.70 17.77 41.82
N GLN A 15 36.78 17.00 41.91
CA GLN A 15 38.11 17.40 41.45
C GLN A 15 38.35 16.94 40.00
N PRO A 16 39.15 17.70 39.22
CA PRO A 16 39.49 17.29 37.86
C PRO A 16 40.30 15.98 37.87
N ILE A 17 39.99 15.08 36.93
CA ILE A 17 40.65 13.78 36.79
C ILE A 17 41.64 13.85 35.65
N ASP A 18 42.92 13.95 35.98
CA ASP A 18 44.05 13.90 35.05
C ASP A 18 45.20 13.07 35.66
N LEU A 19 46.28 12.89 34.89
CA LEU A 19 47.43 12.08 35.31
C LEU A 19 48.05 12.61 36.63
N LEU A 20 48.13 13.93 36.79
CA LEU A 20 48.75 14.56 37.95
C LEU A 20 47.86 14.44 39.18
N THR A 21 46.55 14.68 39.04
CA THR A 21 45.60 14.58 40.16
C THR A 21 45.43 13.14 40.62
N VAL A 22 45.40 12.17 39.70
CA VAL A 22 45.37 10.74 40.06
C VAL A 22 46.66 10.29 40.74
N SER A 23 47.83 10.73 40.25
CA SER A 23 49.13 10.45 40.90
C SER A 23 49.18 11.06 42.32
N ALA A 24 48.79 12.32 42.47
CA ALA A 24 48.76 13.01 43.75
C ALA A 24 47.79 12.32 44.74
N GLN A 25 46.62 11.89 44.26
CA GLN A 25 45.65 11.17 45.09
C GLN A 25 46.16 9.79 45.51
N LEU A 26 46.84 9.07 44.61
CA LEU A 26 47.46 7.77 44.94
C LEU A 26 48.62 7.93 45.94
N LYS A 27 49.40 9.02 45.85
CA LYS A 27 50.44 9.39 46.83
C LYS A 27 49.83 9.70 48.19
N LYS A 28 48.75 10.51 48.21
CA LYS A 28 48.00 10.84 49.43
C LYS A 28 47.45 9.59 50.12
N ASN A 29 47.00 8.61 49.35
CA ASN A 29 46.49 7.34 49.85
C ASN A 29 47.58 6.30 50.15
N ALA A 30 48.87 6.64 50.00
CA ALA A 30 50.03 5.74 50.14
C ALA A 30 49.94 4.45 49.29
N LYS A 31 49.26 4.52 48.13
CA LYS A 31 49.00 3.37 47.24
C LYS A 31 49.69 3.49 45.88
N LEU A 32 50.51 4.52 45.66
CA LEU A 32 51.18 4.75 44.38
C LEU A 32 52.10 3.59 43.97
N GLU A 33 52.94 3.11 44.89
CA GLU A 33 53.86 2.00 44.61
C GLU A 33 53.10 0.70 44.29
N LEU A 34 52.04 0.41 45.04
CA LEU A 34 51.15 -0.74 44.79
C LEU A 34 50.40 -0.63 43.44
N ALA A 35 50.24 0.57 42.91
CA ALA A 35 49.63 0.82 41.62
C ALA A 35 50.63 0.74 40.45
N GLY A 36 51.92 0.49 40.70
CA GLY A 36 52.98 0.41 39.69
C GLY A 36 53.77 1.70 39.46
N GLY A 37 53.58 2.71 40.32
CA GLY A 37 54.31 3.98 40.25
C GLY A 37 53.83 4.91 39.14
N ASP A 38 54.45 6.10 39.07
CA ASP A 38 54.10 7.14 38.09
C ASP A 38 54.29 6.66 36.63
N PHE A 39 55.31 5.84 36.38
CA PHE A 39 55.60 5.29 35.05
C PHE A 39 54.47 4.42 34.51
N TYR A 40 53.84 3.60 35.36
CA TYR A 40 52.74 2.74 34.95
C TYR A 40 51.50 3.53 34.55
N LEU A 41 51.21 4.63 35.25
CA LEU A 41 50.10 5.53 34.90
C LEU A 41 50.31 6.16 33.51
N ILE A 42 51.53 6.61 33.21
CA ILE A 42 51.89 7.13 31.88
C ILE A 42 51.68 6.03 30.81
N GLN A 43 52.14 4.81 31.08
CA GLN A 43 51.97 3.71 30.13
C GLN A 43 50.50 3.39 29.84
N LEU A 44 49.61 3.50 30.84
CA LEU A 44 48.16 3.30 30.65
C LEU A 44 47.57 4.35 29.70
N THR A 45 47.99 5.62 29.83
CA THR A 45 47.51 6.69 28.94
C THR A 45 47.93 6.48 27.49
N GLN A 46 49.10 5.88 27.25
CA GLN A 46 49.62 5.62 25.90
C GLN A 46 49.00 4.38 25.22
N LYS A 47 48.39 3.47 25.97
CA LYS A 47 47.80 2.22 25.44
C LYS A 47 46.42 2.42 24.80
N ILE A 48 45.82 3.61 24.95
CA ILE A 48 44.48 3.91 24.47
C ILE A 48 44.59 4.87 23.29
N SER A 49 44.09 4.47 22.12
CA SER A 49 44.11 5.28 20.90
C SER A 49 42.95 6.28 20.82
N SER A 50 41.82 6.01 21.49
CA SER A 50 40.65 6.90 21.50
C SER A 50 39.76 6.69 22.74
N SER A 51 39.28 7.77 23.33
CA SER A 51 38.29 7.76 24.41
C SER A 51 36.86 7.47 23.91
N ALA A 52 36.61 7.56 22.61
CA ALA A 52 35.28 7.37 22.01
C ALA A 52 34.72 5.94 22.21
N HIS A 53 35.58 4.95 22.48
CA HIS A 53 35.18 3.55 22.67
C HIS A 53 35.12 3.12 24.15
N ILE A 54 35.10 4.06 25.09
CA ILE A 54 35.12 3.74 26.53
C ILE A 54 33.96 2.83 26.96
N GLU A 55 32.76 3.02 26.40
CA GLU A 55 31.60 2.17 26.70
C GLU A 55 31.82 0.73 26.22
N PHE A 56 32.39 0.56 25.03
CA PHE A 56 32.71 -0.75 24.45
C PHE A 56 33.76 -1.49 25.30
N HIS A 57 34.84 -0.81 25.68
CA HIS A 57 35.86 -1.41 26.56
C HIS A 57 35.31 -1.74 27.95
N SER A 58 34.47 -0.87 28.52
CA SER A 58 33.81 -1.12 29.80
C SER A 58 32.91 -2.36 29.74
N ARG A 59 32.18 -2.55 28.62
CA ARG A 59 31.37 -3.74 28.39
C ARG A 59 32.21 -5.02 28.32
N ILE A 60 33.39 -4.98 27.69
CA ILE A 60 34.31 -6.14 27.67
C ILE A 60 34.77 -6.49 29.08
N ILE A 61 35.16 -5.50 29.89
CA ILE A 61 35.57 -5.73 31.28
C ILE A 61 34.43 -6.35 32.09
N LEU A 62 33.20 -5.85 31.91
CA LEU A 62 32.00 -6.38 32.54
C LEU A 62 31.73 -7.83 32.14
N GLN A 63 31.78 -8.14 30.85
CA GLN A 63 31.62 -9.52 30.35
C GLN A 63 32.66 -10.46 30.98
N LYS A 64 33.92 -10.04 31.06
CA LYS A 64 34.99 -10.82 31.68
C LYS A 64 34.82 -10.96 33.19
N PHE A 65 34.26 -9.96 33.87
CA PHE A 65 33.90 -10.07 35.28
C PHE A 65 32.79 -11.11 35.48
N ILE A 66 31.70 -11.05 34.71
CA ILE A 66 30.60 -12.02 34.78
C ILE A 66 31.13 -13.44 34.55
N GLN A 67 31.98 -13.66 33.55
CA GLN A 67 32.61 -14.97 33.30
C GLN A 67 33.37 -15.48 34.52
N ARG A 68 34.20 -14.64 35.17
CA ARG A 68 34.95 -15.04 36.38
C ARG A 68 34.03 -15.30 37.58
N SER A 69 32.98 -14.50 37.75
CA SER A 69 32.01 -14.65 38.83
C SER A 69 31.24 -15.96 38.69
N LEU A 70 30.83 -16.33 37.47
CA LEU A 70 30.18 -17.61 37.18
C LEU A 70 31.12 -18.78 37.50
N ILE A 71 32.38 -18.72 37.07
CA ILE A 71 33.37 -19.77 37.39
C ILE A 71 33.51 -19.95 38.91
N ARG A 72 33.60 -18.84 39.66
CA ARG A 72 33.70 -18.89 41.12
C ARG A 72 32.46 -19.52 41.76
N ILE A 73 31.27 -19.08 41.37
CA ILE A 73 30.01 -19.59 41.91
C ILE A 73 29.83 -21.07 41.58
N SER A 74 30.13 -21.48 40.34
CA SER A 74 30.07 -22.89 39.96
C SER A 74 31.05 -23.74 40.77
N ALA A 75 32.26 -23.25 41.04
CA ALA A 75 33.22 -23.95 41.88
C ALA A 75 32.71 -24.11 43.32
N GLU A 76 32.16 -23.04 43.92
CA GLU A 76 31.55 -23.09 45.25
C GLU A 76 30.35 -24.06 45.31
N ILE A 77 29.44 -24.01 44.32
CA ILE A 77 28.28 -24.92 44.24
C ILE A 77 28.76 -26.37 44.08
N THR A 78 29.82 -26.60 43.31
CA THR A 78 30.37 -27.95 43.11
C THR A 78 30.96 -28.48 44.42
N GLU A 79 31.68 -27.66 45.17
CA GLU A 79 32.23 -28.01 46.48
C GLU A 79 31.10 -28.33 47.49
N GLU A 80 30.09 -27.47 47.57
CA GLU A 80 28.91 -27.69 48.43
C GLU A 80 28.11 -28.94 48.02
N ALA A 81 28.07 -29.29 46.74
CA ALA A 81 27.38 -30.49 46.25
C ALA A 81 28.08 -31.81 46.62
N TYR A 82 29.37 -31.78 46.96
CA TYR A 82 30.11 -32.93 47.48
C TYR A 82 29.93 -33.12 49.00
N ASP A 83 29.38 -32.13 49.70
CA ASP A 83 29.12 -32.22 51.13
C ASP A 83 27.78 -32.93 51.40
N GLU A 84 27.85 -34.20 51.77
CA GLU A 84 26.68 -35.06 52.06
C GLU A 84 25.87 -34.59 53.29
N THR A 85 26.34 -33.60 54.05
CA THR A 85 25.62 -33.06 55.21
C THR A 85 24.63 -31.94 54.86
N THR A 86 24.67 -31.42 53.63
CA THR A 86 23.81 -30.33 53.19
C THR A 86 22.51 -30.84 52.57
N ASP A 87 21.37 -30.26 52.97
CA ASP A 87 20.08 -30.57 52.33
C ASP A 87 20.06 -30.08 50.87
N VAL A 88 19.54 -30.93 49.98
CA VAL A 88 19.54 -30.65 48.53
C VAL A 88 18.68 -29.44 48.17
N PHE A 89 17.58 -29.18 48.88
CA PHE A 89 16.73 -28.01 48.64
C PHE A 89 17.43 -26.72 49.10
N ASP A 90 18.13 -26.75 50.23
CA ASP A 90 18.95 -25.61 50.68
C ASP A 90 20.09 -25.29 49.70
N LEU A 91 20.71 -26.32 49.10
CA LEU A 91 21.72 -26.17 48.06
C LEU A 91 21.16 -25.51 46.80
N LEU A 92 19.96 -25.91 46.38
CA LEU A 92 19.27 -25.31 45.23
C LEU A 92 18.94 -23.83 45.47
N ASP A 93 18.41 -23.49 46.63
CA ASP A 93 18.06 -22.10 46.99
C ASP A 93 19.32 -21.20 47.05
N LYS A 94 20.42 -21.71 47.63
CA LYS A 94 21.70 -21.00 47.65
C LYS A 94 22.27 -20.79 46.24
N ALA A 95 22.19 -21.80 45.39
CA ALA A 95 22.65 -21.71 44.01
C ALA A 95 21.85 -20.66 43.22
N GLU A 96 20.53 -20.64 43.38
CA GLU A 96 19.65 -19.65 42.76
C GLU A 96 19.99 -18.23 43.23
N SER A 97 20.13 -18.03 44.55
CA SER A 97 20.48 -16.74 45.14
C SER A 97 21.84 -16.21 44.63
N LYS A 98 22.89 -17.05 44.63
CA LYS A 98 24.23 -16.67 44.13
C LYS A 98 24.21 -16.30 42.65
N LEU A 99 23.48 -17.06 41.83
CA LEU A 99 23.31 -16.72 40.40
C LEU A 99 22.53 -15.42 40.23
N TYR A 100 21.49 -15.21 41.02
CA TYR A 100 20.66 -14.01 40.99
C TYR A 100 21.46 -12.74 41.32
N GLU A 101 22.32 -12.76 42.35
CA GLU A 101 23.18 -11.62 42.71
C GLU A 101 24.09 -11.15 41.56
N VAL A 102 24.64 -12.09 40.77
CA VAL A 102 25.48 -11.76 39.61
C VAL A 102 24.68 -11.12 38.48
N THR A 103 23.39 -11.46 38.35
CA THR A 103 22.51 -10.87 37.33
C THR A 103 22.04 -9.45 37.72
N GLN A 104 21.68 -9.21 38.99
CA GLN A 104 21.18 -7.91 39.44
C GLN A 104 22.26 -6.83 39.56
N GLY A 105 23.46 -7.18 40.04
CA GLY A 105 24.53 -6.18 40.28
C GLY A 105 25.03 -5.46 39.03
N ASN A 106 24.76 -6.00 37.83
CA ASN A 106 25.35 -5.56 36.56
C ASN A 106 24.35 -4.88 35.61
N ILE A 107 23.05 -4.90 35.93
CA ILE A 107 22.00 -4.26 35.13
C ILE A 107 21.15 -3.41 36.08
N LYS A 108 21.68 -2.25 36.51
CA LYS A 108 20.85 -1.24 37.17
C LYS A 108 19.88 -0.64 36.15
N ARG A 109 18.65 -1.14 36.12
CA ARG A 109 17.50 -0.23 36.05
C ARG A 109 17.27 0.23 37.49
N SER A 110 17.48 1.52 37.74
CA SER A 110 17.17 2.16 39.01
C SER A 110 15.74 1.81 39.44
N SER A 111 15.57 1.23 40.62
CA SER A 111 14.24 1.09 41.22
C SER A 111 13.75 2.47 41.65
N GLU A 112 12.62 2.90 41.09
CA GLU A 112 11.91 4.08 41.55
C GLU A 112 10.87 3.67 42.62
N THR A 113 10.58 4.55 43.58
CA THR A 113 9.56 4.26 44.59
C THR A 113 8.17 4.52 44.03
N ALA A 114 7.16 3.78 44.52
CA ALA A 114 5.78 3.99 44.10
C ALA A 114 5.32 5.43 44.38
N GLN A 115 5.74 6.04 45.49
CA GLN A 115 5.42 7.44 45.79
C GLN A 115 6.02 8.41 44.76
N SER A 116 7.27 8.21 44.31
CA SER A 116 7.88 9.10 43.31
C SER A 116 7.15 9.00 41.97
N LEU A 117 6.75 7.79 41.56
CA LEU A 117 5.97 7.56 40.35
C LEU A 117 4.59 8.24 40.41
N VAL A 118 3.91 8.17 41.55
CA VAL A 118 2.59 8.82 41.74
C VAL A 118 2.69 10.35 41.67
N ILE A 119 3.72 10.94 42.28
CA ILE A 119 3.95 12.39 42.23
C ILE A 119 4.25 12.84 40.80
N GLN A 120 5.09 12.10 40.08
CA GLN A 120 5.39 12.38 38.67
C GLN A 120 4.14 12.23 37.77
N ALA A 121 3.34 11.18 37.99
CA ALA A 121 2.11 10.96 37.24
C ALA A 121 1.09 12.08 37.48
N LYS A 122 0.90 12.50 38.73
CA LYS A 122 0.00 13.62 39.07
C LYS A 122 0.43 14.91 38.38
N LYS A 123 1.73 15.25 38.43
CA LYS A 123 2.27 16.44 37.77
C LYS A 123 2.03 16.40 36.25
N ARG A 124 2.21 15.23 35.62
CA ARG A 124 1.97 15.04 34.18
C ARG A 124 0.48 15.19 33.81
N ILE A 125 -0.43 14.72 34.67
CA ILE A 125 -1.88 14.92 34.48
C ILE A 125 -2.26 16.40 34.58
N GLU A 126 -1.71 17.13 35.55
CA GLU A 126 -1.94 18.58 35.72
C GLU A 126 -1.44 19.38 34.50
N GLU A 127 -0.27 19.02 33.95
CA GLU A 127 0.29 19.64 32.73
C GLU A 127 -0.56 19.38 31.47
N ILE A 128 -1.17 18.19 31.37
CA ILE A 128 -2.06 17.83 30.25
C ILE A 128 -3.42 18.52 30.39
N ALA A 129 -3.97 18.60 31.60
CA ALA A 129 -5.26 19.23 31.86
C ALA A 129 -5.27 20.75 31.63
N GLY A 130 -4.11 21.41 31.74
CA GLY A 130 -3.98 22.86 31.59
C GLY A 130 -3.86 23.38 30.14
N LYS A 131 -3.76 22.50 29.14
CA LYS A 131 -3.66 22.89 27.71
C LYS A 131 -4.99 22.64 27.00
N GLU A 132 -5.60 23.69 26.45
CA GLU A 132 -6.69 23.53 25.47
C GLU A 132 -6.11 22.97 24.16
N GLY A 133 -6.42 21.72 23.84
CA GLY A 133 -5.95 21.04 22.64
C GLY A 133 -5.66 19.55 22.84
N LEU A 134 -5.04 18.93 21.84
CA LEU A 134 -4.61 17.53 21.89
C LEU A 134 -3.44 17.39 22.88
N SER A 135 -3.44 16.33 23.70
CA SER A 135 -2.35 16.06 24.67
C SER A 135 -1.06 15.62 23.98
N GLY A 136 -1.16 15.07 22.77
CA GLY A 136 -0.07 14.63 21.92
C GLY A 136 0.11 15.50 20.66
N VAL A 137 1.05 15.09 19.79
CA VAL A 137 1.28 15.73 18.49
C VAL A 137 0.12 15.38 17.54
N ALA A 138 -0.52 16.39 16.94
CA ALA A 138 -1.64 16.16 16.03
C ALA A 138 -1.27 15.26 14.85
N THR A 139 -2.13 14.27 14.55
CA THR A 139 -1.92 13.33 13.44
C THR A 139 -2.29 13.94 12.09
N GLY A 140 -3.11 15.00 12.09
CA GLY A 140 -3.67 15.61 10.88
C GLY A 140 -4.97 14.96 10.40
N PHE A 141 -5.43 13.90 11.07
CA PHE A 141 -6.71 13.24 10.82
C PHE A 141 -7.65 13.47 12.02
N HIS A 142 -8.70 14.28 11.83
CA HIS A 142 -9.57 14.72 12.92
C HIS A 142 -10.21 13.57 13.71
N ASP A 143 -10.67 12.51 13.03
CA ASP A 143 -11.29 11.36 13.69
C ASP A 143 -10.28 10.52 14.50
N LEU A 144 -9.05 10.43 14.01
CA LEU A 144 -7.97 9.72 14.71
C LEU A 144 -7.48 10.53 15.91
N ASP A 145 -7.38 11.86 15.76
CA ASP A 145 -7.01 12.78 16.84
C ASP A 145 -8.06 12.77 17.95
N LYS A 146 -9.35 12.64 17.62
CA LYS A 146 -10.42 12.48 18.61
C LYS A 146 -10.28 11.21 19.45
N LEU A 147 -9.79 10.12 18.85
CA LEU A 147 -9.62 8.83 19.52
C LEU A 147 -8.32 8.74 20.31
N THR A 148 -7.24 9.32 19.78
CA THR A 148 -5.88 9.17 20.33
C THR A 148 -5.42 10.37 21.14
N SER A 149 -6.13 11.50 21.04
CA SER A 149 -5.69 12.80 21.54
C SER A 149 -4.31 13.21 21.00
N GLY A 150 -4.01 12.80 19.76
CA GLY A 150 -2.71 12.96 19.10
C GLY A 150 -1.68 11.91 19.53
N TRP A 151 -0.51 11.94 18.88
CA TRP A 151 0.61 11.04 19.17
C TRP A 151 1.25 11.37 20.52
N GLN A 152 1.17 10.44 21.47
CA GLN A 152 1.67 10.66 22.83
C GLN A 152 3.20 10.47 22.91
N PRO A 153 3.92 11.34 23.65
CA PRO A 153 5.33 11.12 23.97
C PRO A 153 5.47 9.84 24.81
N SER A 154 6.37 8.95 24.40
CA SER A 154 6.65 7.61 24.96
C SER A 154 5.93 6.43 24.29
N ASP A 155 4.94 6.66 23.42
CA ASP A 155 4.29 5.57 22.68
C ASP A 155 5.14 5.14 21.47
N LEU A 156 5.35 3.83 21.33
CA LEU A 156 5.80 3.24 20.07
C LEU A 156 4.59 3.01 19.19
N ILE A 157 4.30 3.96 18.30
CA ILE A 157 3.19 3.87 17.35
C ILE A 157 3.62 2.97 16.19
N ILE A 158 3.19 1.71 16.22
CA ILE A 158 3.40 0.76 15.12
C ILE A 158 2.19 0.81 14.19
N ILE A 159 2.36 1.44 13.03
CA ILE A 159 1.37 1.41 11.95
C ILE A 159 1.60 0.12 11.16
N ALA A 160 1.03 -0.99 11.65
CA ALA A 160 1.06 -2.26 10.95
C ALA A 160 -0.11 -2.35 9.98
N ALA A 161 0.15 -1.96 8.72
CA ALA A 161 -0.67 -2.38 7.60
C ALA A 161 0.01 -3.58 6.94
N ARG A 162 -0.76 -4.61 6.52
CA ARG A 162 -0.19 -5.65 5.66
C ARG A 162 0.33 -4.97 4.36
N PRO A 163 1.62 -5.10 4.01
CA PRO A 163 2.10 -4.69 2.69
C PRO A 163 1.40 -5.57 1.65
N GLY A 164 0.69 -4.98 0.70
CA GLY A 164 0.00 -5.76 -0.33
C GLY A 164 -1.06 -6.71 0.26
N MET A 165 -2.23 -6.17 0.61
CA MET A 165 -3.46 -6.90 0.90
C MET A 165 -3.97 -7.69 -0.34
N GLY A 166 -3.15 -8.62 -0.85
CA GLY A 166 -3.53 -9.71 -1.76
C GLY A 166 -4.08 -9.29 -3.11
N LYS A 167 -3.35 -8.47 -3.89
CA LYS A 167 -3.69 -8.21 -5.30
C LYS A 167 -2.65 -8.77 -6.27
N CYS A 168 -2.11 -9.96 -5.96
CA CYS A 168 -1.25 -10.64 -6.94
C CYS A 168 -2.16 -11.35 -7.94
N LEU A 169 -2.08 -10.91 -9.21
CA LEU A 169 -2.69 -11.58 -10.34
C LEU A 169 -1.67 -12.51 -10.99
N GLY A 170 -2.15 -13.53 -11.69
CA GLY A 170 -1.29 -14.38 -12.49
C GLY A 170 -0.63 -13.60 -13.62
N LYS A 171 0.58 -14.02 -13.99
CA LYS A 171 1.30 -13.48 -15.15
C LYS A 171 0.42 -13.49 -16.40
N GLY A 172 0.43 -12.41 -17.16
CA GLY A 172 -0.39 -12.21 -18.36
C GLY A 172 -1.76 -11.59 -18.09
N THR A 173 -2.14 -11.33 -16.84
CA THR A 173 -3.40 -10.64 -16.54
C THR A 173 -3.29 -9.17 -16.88
N ASN A 174 -4.20 -8.67 -17.71
CA ASN A 174 -4.28 -7.25 -18.03
C ASN A 174 -4.96 -6.47 -16.90
N VAL A 175 -4.36 -5.34 -16.53
CA VAL A 175 -4.84 -4.39 -15.53
C VAL A 175 -5.15 -3.09 -16.24
N LEU A 176 -6.27 -2.46 -15.86
CA LEU A 176 -6.67 -1.17 -16.40
C LEU A 176 -5.88 -0.05 -15.74
N MET A 177 -5.19 0.74 -16.56
CA MET A 177 -4.47 1.93 -16.16
C MET A 177 -5.43 3.11 -16.07
N HIS A 178 -5.07 4.16 -15.32
CA HIS A 178 -5.90 5.36 -15.18
C HIS A 178 -6.13 6.09 -16.52
N ASP A 179 -5.18 6.01 -17.45
CA ASP A 179 -5.32 6.55 -18.81
C ASP A 179 -6.24 5.71 -19.73
N GLY A 180 -6.78 4.61 -19.21
CA GLY A 180 -7.66 3.68 -19.92
C GLY A 180 -6.93 2.61 -20.73
N SER A 181 -5.59 2.63 -20.78
CA SER A 181 -4.81 1.58 -21.42
C SER A 181 -4.83 0.28 -20.60
N LEU A 182 -4.63 -0.85 -21.27
CA LEU A 182 -4.45 -2.14 -20.61
C LEU A 182 -2.97 -2.46 -20.52
N LYS A 183 -2.49 -2.73 -19.31
CA LYS A 183 -1.10 -3.11 -19.04
C LYS A 183 -1.05 -4.46 -18.36
N LYS A 184 -0.14 -5.34 -18.77
CA LYS A 184 0.04 -6.64 -18.11
C LYS A 184 0.58 -6.43 -16.70
N VAL A 185 0.11 -7.24 -15.75
CA VAL A 185 0.50 -7.13 -14.34
C VAL A 185 2.01 -7.25 -14.12
N GLU A 186 2.71 -8.05 -14.93
CA GLU A 186 4.18 -8.19 -14.84
C GLU A 186 4.96 -6.94 -15.28
N ASP A 187 4.34 -6.09 -16.10
CA ASP A 187 4.97 -4.88 -16.66
C ASP A 187 4.66 -3.64 -15.81
N VAL A 188 3.81 -3.76 -14.79
CA VAL A 188 3.48 -2.67 -13.87
C VAL A 188 4.71 -2.28 -13.06
N ILE A 189 5.02 -0.99 -13.00
CA ILE A 189 6.16 -0.43 -12.29
C ILE A 189 5.74 0.54 -11.18
N THR A 190 6.63 0.79 -10.22
CA THR A 190 6.42 1.83 -9.21
C THR A 190 6.23 3.18 -9.88
N GLY A 191 5.21 3.92 -9.46
CA GLY A 191 4.83 5.22 -10.02
C GLY A 191 3.68 5.16 -11.03
N ASP A 192 3.37 3.99 -11.59
CA ASP A 192 2.22 3.79 -12.47
C ASP A 192 0.91 4.21 -11.77
N LEU A 193 -0.04 4.72 -12.56
CA LEU A 193 -1.37 5.09 -12.09
C LEU A 193 -2.38 4.05 -12.57
N LEU A 194 -2.86 3.21 -11.66
CA LEU A 194 -3.90 2.22 -11.92
C LEU A 194 -5.30 2.82 -11.75
N MET A 195 -6.28 2.26 -12.45
CA MET A 195 -7.68 2.68 -12.28
C MET A 195 -8.26 2.11 -10.98
N GLY A 196 -8.81 3.00 -10.14
CA GLY A 196 -9.57 2.64 -8.94
C GLY A 196 -10.99 2.18 -9.26
N ASP A 197 -11.62 1.51 -8.30
CA ASP A 197 -13.04 1.14 -8.35
C ASP A 197 -13.98 2.34 -8.23
N ASP A 198 -13.48 3.47 -7.73
CA ASP A 198 -14.12 4.79 -7.69
C ASP A 198 -13.80 5.64 -8.94
N SER A 199 -13.20 5.05 -9.97
CA SER A 199 -12.70 5.75 -11.17
C SER A 199 -11.57 6.76 -10.92
N ALA A 200 -11.00 6.81 -9.70
CA ALA A 200 -9.90 7.70 -9.37
C ALA A 200 -8.53 7.00 -9.50
N PRO A 201 -7.43 7.74 -9.75
CA PRO A 201 -6.12 7.15 -9.92
C PRO A 201 -5.59 6.52 -8.63
N ARG A 202 -4.88 5.39 -8.77
CA ARG A 202 -4.14 4.71 -7.69
C ARG A 202 -2.67 4.59 -8.06
N ARG A 203 -1.81 5.32 -7.35
CA ARG A 203 -0.37 5.26 -7.58
C ARG A 203 0.23 3.98 -7.01
N VAL A 204 0.97 3.25 -7.83
CA VAL A 204 1.76 2.09 -7.40
C VAL A 204 2.94 2.59 -6.57
N LEU A 205 2.94 2.29 -5.28
CA LEU A 205 4.01 2.72 -4.35
C LEU A 205 5.20 1.77 -4.32
N SER A 206 4.95 0.46 -4.50
CA SER A 206 5.97 -0.58 -4.43
C SER A 206 5.48 -1.85 -5.13
N ILE A 207 6.41 -2.64 -5.65
CA ILE A 207 6.13 -3.94 -6.27
C ILE A 207 6.67 -5.04 -5.37
N ALA A 208 5.88 -6.09 -5.15
CA ALA A 208 6.30 -7.30 -4.45
C ALA A 208 6.35 -8.49 -5.42
N ARG A 209 7.28 -9.42 -5.20
CA ARG A 209 7.40 -10.67 -5.95
C ARG A 209 7.44 -11.84 -4.96
N GLY A 210 6.74 -12.92 -5.27
CA GLY A 210 6.65 -14.10 -4.41
C GLY A 210 6.27 -15.36 -5.19
N ARG A 211 6.26 -16.50 -4.49
CA ARG A 211 5.78 -17.78 -5.02
C ARG A 211 4.69 -18.31 -4.09
N GLU A 212 3.56 -18.67 -4.68
CA GLU A 212 2.39 -19.19 -3.96
C GLU A 212 1.53 -20.04 -4.92
N ASN A 213 0.62 -20.84 -4.36
CA ASN A 213 -0.36 -21.57 -5.15
C ASN A 213 -1.26 -20.60 -5.91
N MET A 214 -1.56 -20.94 -7.16
CA MET A 214 -2.36 -20.13 -8.06
C MET A 214 -3.72 -20.79 -8.30
N TYR A 215 -4.78 -20.01 -8.19
CA TYR A 215 -6.16 -20.44 -8.37
C TYR A 215 -6.81 -19.71 -9.53
N TRP A 216 -7.68 -20.41 -10.25
CA TRP A 216 -8.54 -19.81 -11.26
C TRP A 216 -9.84 -19.31 -10.61
N VAL A 217 -10.19 -18.06 -10.87
CA VAL A 217 -11.48 -17.48 -10.53
C VAL A 217 -12.32 -17.47 -11.80
N HIS A 218 -13.23 -18.43 -11.89
CA HIS A 218 -14.19 -18.52 -12.99
C HIS A 218 -15.36 -17.58 -12.77
N GLN A 219 -15.59 -16.69 -13.73
CA GLN A 219 -16.68 -15.72 -13.68
C GLN A 219 -17.74 -16.09 -14.73
N ASN A 220 -19.02 -16.04 -14.33
CA ASN A 220 -20.13 -16.34 -15.25
C ASN A 220 -20.35 -15.24 -16.29
N LYS A 221 -20.09 -13.97 -15.92
CA LYS A 221 -20.37 -12.78 -16.76
C LYS A 221 -19.12 -11.92 -16.99
N ALA A 222 -17.93 -12.51 -17.00
CA ALA A 222 -16.68 -11.79 -17.17
C ALA A 222 -15.53 -12.72 -17.57
N MET A 223 -14.37 -12.13 -17.87
CA MET A 223 -13.15 -12.89 -18.10
C MET A 223 -12.70 -13.59 -16.81
N SER A 224 -12.43 -14.90 -16.92
CA SER A 224 -11.79 -15.63 -15.83
C SER A 224 -10.35 -15.14 -15.64
N TYR A 225 -9.88 -15.11 -14.40
CA TYR A 225 -8.54 -14.62 -14.09
C TYR A 225 -7.87 -15.51 -13.03
N ARG A 226 -6.55 -15.38 -12.92
CA ARG A 226 -5.76 -16.15 -11.96
C ARG A 226 -5.28 -15.28 -10.81
N VAL A 227 -5.31 -15.84 -9.62
CA VAL A 227 -4.92 -15.19 -8.37
C VAL A 227 -4.12 -16.13 -7.50
N ASN A 228 -3.35 -15.59 -6.56
CA ASN A 228 -2.67 -16.39 -5.56
C ASN A 228 -3.60 -16.75 -4.38
N GLU A 229 -3.19 -17.71 -3.56
CA GLU A 229 -3.93 -18.17 -2.38
C GLU A 229 -4.25 -17.04 -1.37
N SER A 230 -3.33 -16.10 -1.20
CA SER A 230 -3.50 -14.92 -0.33
C SER A 230 -4.27 -13.76 -0.98
N HIS A 231 -4.77 -13.91 -2.20
CA HIS A 231 -5.50 -12.83 -2.89
C HIS A 231 -6.78 -12.47 -2.14
N ILE A 232 -7.08 -11.18 -2.01
CA ILE A 232 -8.31 -10.71 -1.37
C ILE A 232 -9.39 -10.53 -2.44
N LEU A 233 -10.42 -11.37 -2.34
CA LEU A 233 -11.64 -11.25 -3.12
C LEU A 233 -12.57 -10.24 -2.44
N SER A 234 -12.97 -9.21 -3.18
CA SER A 234 -14.06 -8.31 -2.79
C SER A 234 -15.37 -8.86 -3.34
N LEU A 235 -16.21 -9.38 -2.45
CA LEU A 235 -17.49 -10.00 -2.80
C LEU A 235 -18.65 -9.16 -2.27
N LYS A 236 -19.72 -9.05 -3.05
CA LYS A 236 -20.94 -8.34 -2.69
C LYS A 236 -22.05 -9.31 -2.37
N ARG A 237 -22.81 -9.04 -1.31
CA ARG A 237 -23.92 -9.92 -0.91
C ARG A 237 -25.11 -9.79 -1.85
N SER A 238 -25.67 -10.91 -2.28
CA SER A 238 -26.79 -10.95 -3.25
C SER A 238 -28.18 -10.83 -2.62
N ARG A 239 -28.32 -11.16 -1.33
CA ARG A 239 -29.61 -11.25 -0.61
C ARG A 239 -29.53 -10.65 0.80
N ASN A 240 -30.67 -10.24 1.34
CA ASN A 240 -30.84 -9.88 2.75
C ASN A 240 -31.01 -11.16 3.58
N GLU A 241 -30.26 -11.32 4.67
CA GLU A 241 -30.41 -12.44 5.60
C GLU A 241 -29.70 -12.13 6.92
N GLY A 242 -30.44 -12.09 8.03
CA GLY A 242 -29.92 -11.72 9.35
C GLY A 242 -29.44 -10.25 9.40
N PRO A 243 -28.28 -9.96 10.01
CA PRO A 243 -27.79 -8.58 10.18
C PRO A 243 -27.19 -7.94 8.92
N HIS A 244 -26.85 -8.73 7.89
CA HIS A 244 -26.24 -8.20 6.68
C HIS A 244 -27.27 -7.90 5.58
N LYS A 245 -27.04 -6.86 4.81
CA LYS A 245 -27.92 -6.38 3.75
C LYS A 245 -27.38 -6.73 2.37
N LYS A 246 -28.28 -6.81 1.40
CA LYS A 246 -27.92 -6.93 -0.02
C LYS A 246 -27.09 -5.70 -0.38
N GLY A 247 -25.93 -5.96 -0.96
CA GLY A 247 -24.99 -4.91 -1.35
C GLY A 247 -23.82 -4.71 -0.39
N ASP A 248 -23.83 -5.34 0.78
CA ASP A 248 -22.67 -5.31 1.68
C ASP A 248 -21.45 -5.92 0.99
N VAL A 249 -20.31 -5.24 1.08
CA VAL A 249 -19.03 -5.67 0.52
C VAL A 249 -18.24 -6.38 1.61
N LEU A 250 -17.76 -7.59 1.29
CA LEU A 250 -16.92 -8.40 2.14
C LEU A 250 -15.59 -8.66 1.43
N ASN A 251 -14.50 -8.35 2.13
CA ASN A 251 -13.15 -8.68 1.69
C ASN A 251 -12.70 -9.97 2.38
N ILE A 252 -12.40 -11.00 1.60
CA ILE A 252 -12.00 -12.33 2.10
C ILE A 252 -10.85 -12.90 1.25
N THR A 253 -9.91 -13.63 1.85
CA THR A 253 -8.84 -14.26 1.06
C THR A 253 -9.35 -15.45 0.26
N VAL A 254 -8.66 -15.86 -0.81
CA VAL A 254 -8.99 -17.08 -1.56
C VAL A 254 -8.91 -18.29 -0.64
N LYS A 255 -7.87 -18.38 0.21
CA LYS A 255 -7.74 -19.42 1.24
C LYS A 255 -9.00 -19.53 2.10
N ASP A 256 -9.40 -18.44 2.75
CA ASP A 256 -10.55 -18.43 3.65
C ASP A 256 -11.86 -18.68 2.90
N TYR A 257 -11.95 -18.24 1.64
CA TYR A 257 -13.12 -18.46 0.78
C TYR A 257 -13.32 -19.94 0.45
N LEU A 258 -12.23 -20.69 0.23
CA LEU A 258 -12.30 -22.13 -0.07
C LEU A 258 -12.91 -22.91 1.09
N GLU A 259 -12.62 -22.51 2.33
CA GLU A 259 -13.16 -23.10 3.56
C GLU A 259 -14.64 -22.76 3.82
N LYS A 260 -15.23 -21.82 3.08
CA LYS A 260 -16.65 -21.45 3.26
C LYS A 260 -17.60 -22.46 2.62
N SER A 261 -18.80 -22.54 3.20
CA SER A 261 -19.89 -23.39 2.72
C SER A 261 -20.43 -22.97 1.36
N ASP A 262 -21.07 -23.89 0.64
CA ASP A 262 -21.69 -23.60 -0.65
C ASP A 262 -22.81 -22.56 -0.54
N LYS A 263 -23.53 -22.54 0.59
CA LYS A 263 -24.51 -21.48 0.88
C LYS A 263 -23.84 -20.11 0.92
N PHE A 264 -22.68 -19.98 1.57
CA PHE A 264 -21.93 -18.72 1.60
C PHE A 264 -21.48 -18.31 0.18
N LYS A 265 -20.90 -19.25 -0.58
CA LYS A 265 -20.45 -19.04 -1.97
C LYS A 265 -21.61 -18.71 -2.92
N SER A 266 -22.82 -19.17 -2.61
CA SER A 266 -24.05 -18.81 -3.31
C SER A 266 -24.51 -17.38 -2.99
N ASN A 267 -24.32 -16.93 -1.75
CA ASN A 267 -24.80 -15.63 -1.27
C ASN A 267 -23.82 -14.46 -1.54
N TYR A 268 -22.53 -14.72 -1.66
CA TYR A 268 -21.50 -13.71 -1.95
C TYR A 268 -20.99 -13.87 -3.37
N LYS A 269 -21.10 -12.81 -4.17
CA LYS A 269 -20.75 -12.82 -5.60
C LYS A 269 -19.71 -11.74 -5.91
N GLY A 270 -18.84 -12.01 -6.88
CA GLY A 270 -18.05 -10.96 -7.49
C GLY A 270 -18.96 -9.90 -8.10
N TYR A 271 -18.55 -8.63 -8.01
CA TYR A 271 -19.27 -7.51 -8.59
C TYR A 271 -18.33 -6.69 -9.47
N LYS A 272 -18.92 -5.93 -10.39
CA LYS A 272 -18.20 -4.99 -11.25
C LYS A 272 -18.62 -3.58 -10.89
N VAL A 273 -17.69 -2.65 -11.06
CA VAL A 273 -17.97 -1.23 -10.99
C VAL A 273 -17.68 -0.65 -12.38
N ALA A 274 -18.56 0.24 -12.84
CA ALA A 274 -18.33 0.95 -14.08
C ALA A 274 -17.23 1.99 -13.85
N VAL A 275 -16.38 2.19 -14.85
CA VAL A 275 -15.37 3.24 -14.83
C VAL A 275 -15.93 4.47 -15.52
N GLU A 276 -15.76 5.61 -14.88
CA GLU A 276 -16.06 6.93 -15.41
C GLU A 276 -14.76 7.58 -15.90
N PHE A 277 -14.79 8.10 -17.13
CA PHE A 277 -13.67 8.82 -17.73
C PHE A 277 -14.13 10.24 -18.03
N ASP A 278 -13.17 11.16 -18.00
CA ASP A 278 -13.40 12.54 -18.40
C ASP A 278 -13.78 12.62 -19.88
N GLU A 279 -14.59 13.62 -20.22
CA GLU A 279 -14.96 13.90 -21.59
C GLU A 279 -13.75 14.41 -22.39
N LYS A 280 -13.56 13.83 -23.57
CA LYS A 280 -12.50 14.23 -24.51
C LYS A 280 -13.12 14.59 -25.86
N PRO A 281 -12.56 15.58 -26.57
CA PRO A 281 -13.01 15.91 -27.92
C PRO A 281 -12.82 14.71 -28.84
N LEU A 282 -13.80 14.47 -29.72
CA LEU A 282 -13.82 13.36 -30.66
C LEU A 282 -13.88 13.90 -32.10
N PRO A 283 -13.23 13.23 -33.07
CA PRO A 283 -13.23 13.66 -34.47
C PRO A 283 -14.57 13.44 -35.17
N LEU A 284 -15.39 12.51 -34.65
CA LEU A 284 -16.70 12.16 -35.15
C LEU A 284 -17.68 12.09 -33.97
N GLU A 285 -18.95 12.38 -34.25
CA GLU A 285 -19.99 12.21 -33.24
C GLU A 285 -20.13 10.72 -32.88
N PRO A 286 -20.21 10.37 -31.58
CA PRO A 286 -20.25 8.97 -31.17
C PRO A 286 -21.42 8.18 -31.77
N TYR A 287 -22.61 8.77 -31.84
CA TYR A 287 -23.79 8.12 -32.40
C TYR A 287 -23.62 7.81 -33.89
N TYR A 288 -23.16 8.79 -34.68
CA TYR A 288 -22.79 8.58 -36.09
C TYR A 288 -21.77 7.44 -36.26
N LEU A 289 -20.72 7.40 -35.43
CA LEU A 289 -19.74 6.32 -35.50
C LEU A 289 -20.38 4.96 -35.18
N GLY A 290 -21.28 4.90 -34.20
CA GLY A 290 -22.04 3.69 -33.88
C GLY A 290 -22.86 3.17 -35.06
N LEU A 291 -23.63 4.06 -35.70
CA LEU A 291 -24.40 3.75 -36.90
C LEU A 291 -23.50 3.26 -38.04
N TRP A 292 -22.37 3.93 -38.28
CA TRP A 292 -21.44 3.51 -39.33
C TRP A 292 -20.77 2.16 -39.01
N LEU A 293 -20.53 1.84 -37.74
CA LEU A 293 -19.98 0.54 -37.36
C LEU A 293 -20.94 -0.61 -37.67
N GLY A 294 -22.25 -0.44 -37.45
CA GLY A 294 -23.27 -1.39 -37.89
C GLY A 294 -23.45 -1.35 -39.42
N ASP A 295 -24.17 -0.34 -39.89
CA ASP A 295 -24.72 -0.25 -41.26
C ASP A 295 -23.78 0.42 -42.28
N GLY A 296 -22.60 0.87 -41.86
CA GLY A 296 -21.64 1.51 -42.74
C GLY A 296 -20.93 0.54 -43.69
N HIS A 297 -20.49 1.04 -44.83
CA HIS A 297 -19.61 0.28 -45.72
C HIS A 297 -18.20 0.21 -45.15
N SER A 298 -17.59 -0.98 -45.13
CA SER A 298 -16.22 -1.14 -44.62
C SER A 298 -15.18 -0.30 -45.35
N TYR A 299 -15.39 0.07 -46.62
CA TYR A 299 -14.42 0.81 -47.44
C TYR A 299 -14.79 2.28 -47.68
N SER A 300 -15.94 2.76 -47.20
CA SER A 300 -16.39 4.14 -47.42
C SER A 300 -17.26 4.68 -46.29
N GLN A 301 -17.40 6.00 -46.20
CA GLN A 301 -18.27 6.68 -45.22
C GLN A 301 -19.77 6.42 -45.39
N ARG A 302 -20.18 5.73 -46.47
CA ARG A 302 -21.59 5.46 -46.75
C ARG A 302 -22.23 4.55 -45.71
N ILE A 303 -23.49 4.81 -45.39
CA ILE A 303 -24.35 4.02 -44.49
C ILE A 303 -25.57 3.56 -45.26
N THR A 304 -25.97 2.30 -45.10
CA THR A 304 -27.15 1.71 -45.75
C THR A 304 -28.24 1.46 -44.71
N ASN A 305 -29.30 2.26 -44.69
CA ASN A 305 -30.37 2.14 -43.69
C ASN A 305 -31.73 2.54 -44.29
N THR A 306 -32.84 2.00 -43.79
CA THR A 306 -34.21 2.31 -44.26
C THR A 306 -35.03 3.14 -43.28
N ASP A 307 -34.58 3.30 -42.05
CA ASP A 307 -35.28 3.98 -40.97
C ASP A 307 -35.34 5.50 -41.21
N PRO A 308 -36.54 6.09 -41.31
CA PRO A 308 -36.71 7.54 -41.45
C PRO A 308 -36.04 8.34 -40.33
N GLU A 309 -35.98 7.83 -39.10
CA GLU A 309 -35.38 8.52 -37.96
C GLU A 309 -33.85 8.60 -38.12
N VAL A 310 -33.21 7.49 -38.52
CA VAL A 310 -31.77 7.45 -38.82
C VAL A 310 -31.44 8.37 -40.00
N ILE A 311 -32.26 8.38 -41.04
CA ILE A 311 -32.05 9.25 -42.21
C ILE A 311 -32.19 10.73 -41.82
N ALA A 312 -33.19 11.07 -41.00
CA ALA A 312 -33.37 12.43 -40.49
C ALA A 312 -32.19 12.88 -39.62
N TYR A 313 -31.68 12.00 -38.76
CA TYR A 313 -30.45 12.25 -38.00
C TYR A 313 -29.24 12.49 -38.91
N LEU A 314 -29.02 11.66 -39.94
CA LEU A 314 -27.90 11.84 -40.87
C LEU A 314 -27.97 13.19 -41.61
N GLN A 315 -29.18 13.66 -41.92
CA GLN A 315 -29.40 14.97 -42.51
C GLN A 315 -29.06 16.09 -41.52
N GLU A 316 -29.55 16.02 -40.28
CA GLU A 316 -29.24 17.00 -39.22
C GLU A 316 -27.73 17.04 -38.91
N TYR A 317 -27.09 15.88 -38.82
CA TYR A 317 -25.65 15.77 -38.59
C TYR A 317 -24.86 16.39 -39.75
N ALA A 318 -25.24 16.12 -41.01
CA ALA A 318 -24.64 16.76 -42.17
C ALA A 318 -24.79 18.29 -42.13
N ASP A 319 -25.97 18.79 -41.78
CA ASP A 319 -26.25 20.22 -41.69
C ASP A 319 -25.43 20.91 -40.59
N SER A 320 -25.25 20.24 -39.44
CA SER A 320 -24.42 20.73 -38.32
C SER A 320 -22.95 20.94 -38.69
N MET A 321 -22.45 20.17 -39.66
CA MET A 321 -21.08 20.24 -40.18
C MET A 321 -20.97 21.05 -41.49
N GLU A 322 -22.01 21.81 -41.86
CA GLU A 322 -22.12 22.55 -43.14
C GLU A 322 -21.91 21.66 -44.39
N CYS A 323 -22.25 20.37 -44.27
CA CYS A 323 -22.14 19.37 -45.31
C CYS A 323 -23.50 19.09 -45.98
N GLU A 324 -23.50 18.22 -46.98
CA GLU A 324 -24.68 17.76 -47.71
C GLU A 324 -24.80 16.25 -47.59
N LEU A 325 -26.01 15.78 -47.27
CA LEU A 325 -26.34 14.37 -47.33
C LEU A 325 -26.65 13.99 -48.79
N VAL A 326 -25.86 13.08 -49.34
CA VAL A 326 -26.05 12.54 -50.69
C VAL A 326 -26.65 11.15 -50.60
N THR A 327 -27.80 10.98 -51.24
CA THR A 327 -28.46 9.69 -51.41
C THR A 327 -27.96 9.02 -52.70
N TYR A 328 -27.43 7.82 -52.56
CA TYR A 328 -27.03 6.94 -53.65
C TYR A 328 -28.13 5.89 -53.84
N GLU A 329 -29.07 6.20 -54.74
CA GLU A 329 -30.16 5.30 -55.11
C GLU A 329 -29.62 4.06 -55.81
N GLN A 330 -30.15 2.89 -55.45
CA GLN A 330 -29.82 1.62 -56.08
C GLN A 330 -31.11 0.94 -56.55
N ALA A 331 -31.09 0.38 -57.78
CA ALA A 331 -32.20 -0.40 -58.28
C ALA A 331 -32.37 -1.67 -57.42
N GLU A 332 -33.58 -1.89 -56.90
CA GLU A 332 -33.97 -3.07 -56.10
C GLU A 332 -33.15 -3.28 -54.80
N ARG A 333 -32.49 -2.24 -54.29
CA ARG A 333 -31.70 -2.29 -53.05
C ARG A 333 -31.93 -1.06 -52.19
N THR A 334 -31.63 -1.21 -50.90
CA THR A 334 -31.67 -0.11 -49.95
C THR A 334 -30.73 1.02 -50.38
N ASN A 335 -31.22 2.26 -50.26
CA ASN A 335 -30.44 3.45 -50.55
C ASN A 335 -29.25 3.56 -49.61
N ASN A 336 -28.18 4.19 -50.09
CA ASN A 336 -27.02 4.49 -49.27
C ASN A 336 -26.91 5.99 -49.09
N TYR A 337 -26.55 6.40 -47.90
CA TYR A 337 -26.42 7.79 -47.53
C TYR A 337 -24.96 8.09 -47.28
N GLY A 338 -24.48 9.22 -47.76
CA GLY A 338 -23.12 9.67 -47.47
C GLY A 338 -23.04 11.17 -47.32
N ILE A 339 -22.24 11.64 -46.38
CA ILE A 339 -22.07 13.06 -46.08
C ILE A 339 -20.88 13.60 -46.87
N VAL A 340 -21.09 14.64 -47.67
CA VAL A 340 -20.08 15.25 -48.55
C VAL A 340 -20.07 16.77 -48.42
N LYS A 341 -19.02 17.42 -48.92
CA LYS A 341 -18.90 18.89 -48.89
C LYS A 341 -19.94 19.54 -49.81
N ARG A 342 -20.64 20.59 -49.31
CA ARG A 342 -21.52 21.44 -50.13
C ARG A 342 -20.74 22.15 -51.24
N ASN A 343 -21.25 22.11 -52.46
CA ASN A 343 -20.54 22.54 -53.68
C ASN A 343 -20.48 24.06 -53.91
N LYS A 344 -20.42 24.90 -52.85
CA LYS A 344 -20.33 26.36 -52.97
C LYS A 344 -19.04 26.90 -52.33
N ALA A 345 -18.37 27.76 -53.08
CA ALA A 345 -17.19 28.51 -52.69
C ALA A 345 -17.49 29.45 -51.51
N ILE A 346 -17.36 28.98 -50.27
CA ILE A 346 -17.35 29.83 -49.07
C ILE A 346 -16.32 29.27 -48.07
N SER A 347 -15.39 30.16 -47.69
CA SER A 347 -14.56 30.25 -46.47
C SER A 347 -13.70 29.05 -46.03
N GLU A 348 -12.50 29.36 -45.50
CA GLU A 348 -11.59 28.46 -44.75
C GLU A 348 -12.18 28.01 -43.40
N SER A 349 -13.50 27.87 -43.31
CA SER A 349 -14.22 27.40 -42.11
C SER A 349 -14.20 25.87 -42.03
N PHE A 350 -14.31 25.40 -40.79
CA PHE A 350 -14.04 24.06 -40.24
C PHE A 350 -14.82 22.92 -40.93
N TYR A 351 -14.43 22.53 -42.15
CA TYR A 351 -15.01 21.35 -42.82
C TYR A 351 -14.41 20.04 -42.27
N ILE A 352 -15.27 19.13 -41.80
CA ILE A 352 -14.88 17.76 -41.42
C ILE A 352 -15.11 16.82 -42.60
N ASN A 353 -14.05 16.11 -43.01
CA ASN A 353 -14.15 15.07 -44.04
C ASN A 353 -14.27 13.69 -43.38
N ILE A 354 -15.49 13.18 -43.29
CA ILE A 354 -15.75 11.89 -42.62
C ILE A 354 -14.88 10.74 -43.19
N GLN A 355 -14.70 10.68 -44.51
CA GLN A 355 -13.87 9.64 -45.12
C GLN A 355 -12.40 9.74 -44.67
N GLN A 356 -11.88 10.96 -44.49
CA GLN A 356 -10.53 11.17 -43.96
C GLN A 356 -10.45 10.86 -42.47
N GLU A 357 -11.44 11.24 -41.67
CA GLU A 357 -11.49 10.90 -40.24
C GLU A 357 -11.56 9.39 -40.00
N LEU A 358 -12.42 8.67 -40.73
CA LEU A 358 -12.47 7.21 -40.68
C LEU A 358 -11.12 6.57 -41.08
N ARG A 359 -10.39 7.19 -42.02
CA ARG A 359 -9.06 6.72 -42.40
C ARG A 359 -8.03 7.03 -41.32
N ALA A 360 -8.08 8.22 -40.70
CA ALA A 360 -7.20 8.62 -39.61
C ALA A 360 -7.38 7.74 -38.37
N LEU A 361 -8.62 7.34 -38.08
CA LEU A 361 -8.97 6.37 -37.03
C LEU A 361 -8.68 4.91 -37.42
N ASN A 362 -8.15 4.64 -38.62
CA ASN A 362 -7.87 3.29 -39.12
C ASN A 362 -9.09 2.35 -39.13
N LEU A 363 -10.26 2.88 -39.46
CA LEU A 363 -11.54 2.16 -39.45
C LEU A 363 -11.89 1.53 -40.80
N LEU A 364 -11.37 2.10 -41.91
CA LEU A 364 -11.64 1.57 -43.24
C LEU A 364 -11.00 0.18 -43.42
N LYS A 365 -11.82 -0.80 -43.79
CA LYS A 365 -11.53 -2.24 -43.90
C LYS A 365 -11.13 -2.89 -42.58
N ASN A 366 -11.30 -2.20 -41.46
CA ASN A 366 -10.94 -2.63 -40.12
C ASN A 366 -11.94 -2.03 -39.11
N LYS A 367 -13.22 -2.39 -39.23
CA LYS A 367 -14.26 -1.89 -38.34
C LYS A 367 -13.97 -2.35 -36.90
N HIS A 368 -13.73 -1.38 -36.01
CA HIS A 368 -13.54 -1.59 -34.58
C HIS A 368 -13.93 -0.31 -33.84
N ILE A 369 -14.14 -0.38 -32.52
CA ILE A 369 -14.38 0.83 -31.73
C ILE A 369 -13.01 1.42 -31.34
N PRO A 370 -12.67 2.67 -31.72
CA PRO A 370 -11.39 3.26 -31.34
C PRO A 370 -11.31 3.52 -29.83
N ASN A 371 -10.08 3.46 -29.29
CA ASN A 371 -9.84 3.63 -27.85
C ASN A 371 -10.33 4.98 -27.30
N ASP A 372 -10.23 6.06 -28.08
CA ASP A 372 -10.67 7.40 -27.64
C ASP A 372 -12.17 7.49 -27.41
N PHE A 373 -12.96 6.63 -28.06
CA PHE A 373 -14.40 6.49 -27.81
C PHE A 373 -14.67 5.56 -26.62
N LEU A 374 -13.85 4.52 -26.41
CA LEU A 374 -13.94 3.62 -25.25
C LEU A 374 -13.52 4.29 -23.93
N ILE A 375 -12.60 5.24 -23.98
CA ILE A 375 -12.01 5.95 -22.83
C ILE A 375 -12.51 7.40 -22.83
N ASN A 376 -13.83 7.54 -22.85
CA ASN A 376 -14.54 8.81 -22.87
C ASN A 376 -15.71 8.81 -21.89
N SER A 377 -16.37 9.96 -21.78
CA SER A 377 -17.54 10.17 -20.93
C SER A 377 -18.58 9.08 -21.13
N LYS A 378 -19.34 8.80 -20.06
CA LYS A 378 -20.46 7.84 -20.12
C LYS A 378 -21.47 8.23 -21.21
N GLN A 379 -21.71 9.53 -21.39
CA GLN A 379 -22.62 10.04 -22.42
C GLN A 379 -22.13 9.68 -23.82
N ASN A 380 -20.87 9.93 -24.15
CA ASN A 380 -20.31 9.61 -25.47
C ASN A 380 -20.33 8.10 -25.75
N ARG A 381 -20.04 7.27 -24.73
CA ARG A 381 -20.13 5.81 -24.86
C ARG A 381 -21.56 5.30 -25.07
N LEU A 382 -22.54 5.91 -24.39
CA LEU A 382 -23.95 5.57 -24.56
C LEU A 382 -24.48 6.00 -25.93
N GLN A 383 -24.06 7.15 -26.43
CA GLN A 383 -24.38 7.61 -27.78
C GLN A 383 -23.83 6.65 -28.85
N LEU A 384 -22.56 6.23 -28.71
CA LEU A 384 -21.99 5.22 -29.61
C LEU A 384 -22.75 3.89 -29.55
N LEU A 385 -23.10 3.43 -28.35
CA LEU A 385 -23.87 2.20 -28.18
C LEU A 385 -25.28 2.32 -28.79
N ALA A 386 -25.94 3.47 -28.63
CA ALA A 386 -27.25 3.72 -29.23
C ALA A 386 -27.18 3.64 -30.75
N GLY A 387 -26.16 4.24 -31.38
CA GLY A 387 -25.98 4.12 -32.83
C GLY A 387 -25.73 2.68 -33.31
N ILE A 388 -25.04 1.85 -32.51
CA ILE A 388 -24.87 0.43 -32.84
C ILE A 388 -26.21 -0.31 -32.77
N ILE A 389 -26.99 -0.06 -31.72
CA ILE A 389 -28.30 -0.69 -31.50
C ILE A 389 -29.29 -0.27 -32.59
N ASP A 390 -29.29 0.99 -33.01
CA ASP A 390 -30.22 1.47 -34.04
C ASP A 390 -29.85 1.00 -35.46
N ALA A 391 -28.59 0.58 -35.68
CA ALA A 391 -28.14 0.03 -36.96
C ALA A 391 -28.39 -1.49 -37.06
N ASP A 392 -27.74 -2.25 -36.18
CA ASP A 392 -27.68 -3.72 -36.27
C ASP A 392 -28.41 -4.41 -35.12
N GLY A 393 -29.10 -3.63 -34.26
CA GLY A 393 -29.79 -4.14 -33.09
C GLY A 393 -31.10 -4.83 -33.46
N TYR A 394 -31.22 -6.12 -33.16
CA TYR A 394 -32.49 -6.83 -33.28
C TYR A 394 -32.94 -7.40 -31.94
N TYR A 395 -34.24 -7.27 -31.66
CA TYR A 395 -34.81 -7.83 -30.45
C TYR A 395 -34.89 -9.36 -30.57
N THR A 396 -34.17 -10.06 -29.69
CA THR A 396 -34.23 -11.53 -29.61
C THR A 396 -35.16 -11.94 -28.46
N ALA A 397 -36.33 -12.50 -28.80
CA ALA A 397 -37.32 -12.95 -27.83
C ALA A 397 -36.79 -14.07 -26.90
N ASP A 398 -35.85 -14.89 -27.39
CA ASP A 398 -35.29 -16.03 -26.66
C ASP A 398 -34.45 -15.62 -25.44
N PHE A 399 -33.84 -14.42 -25.50
CA PHE A 399 -32.98 -13.90 -24.43
C PHE A 399 -33.52 -12.62 -23.79
N ASN A 400 -34.64 -12.09 -24.28
CA ASN A 400 -35.26 -10.85 -23.84
C ASN A 400 -34.23 -9.69 -23.79
N CYS A 401 -33.43 -9.58 -24.85
CA CYS A 401 -32.42 -8.54 -25.04
C CYS A 401 -32.33 -8.11 -26.51
N PHE A 402 -31.79 -6.91 -26.73
CA PHE A 402 -31.37 -6.44 -28.05
C PHE A 402 -29.96 -7.00 -28.29
N GLU A 403 -29.78 -7.80 -29.35
CA GLU A 403 -28.46 -8.26 -29.81
C GLU A 403 -27.87 -7.29 -30.81
#